data_AF-A0A7C0V0R8-F1
#
_entry.id   AF-A0A7C0V0R8-F1
#
_cell.length_a   1.000
_cell.length_b   1.000
_cell.length_c   1.000
_cell.angle_alpha   90.00
_cell.angle_beta   90.00
_cell.angle_gamma   90.00
#
_symmetry.space_group_name_H-M   'P 1'
#
loop_
_entity.id
_entity.type
_entity.pdbx_description
1 polymer ?
#
loop_
_entity_poly.entity_id
_entity_poly.type
_entity_poly.pdbx_seq_one_letter_code
_entity_poly.pdbx_strand_id
1 'polypeptide(L)' 'MRKKAHILVVDDEKAMCLGLSEILTSEGYEVEISCSSDEALKKIND' A
#
# COMPACT_ATOMS: atom_id res chain seq x y z
N MET A 1 -10.96 9.42 18.31
CA MET A 1 -10.61 8.23 17.50
C MET A 1 -9.21 8.43 16.94
N ARG A 2 -8.33 7.42 16.99
CA ARG A 2 -7.01 7.50 16.33
C ARG A 2 -7.25 7.57 14.82
N LYS A 3 -6.59 8.50 14.12
CA LYS A 3 -6.60 8.55 12.65
C LYS A 3 -6.01 7.22 12.15
N LYS A 4 -6.69 6.54 11.24
CA LYS A 4 -6.15 5.31 10.66
C LYS A 4 -4.89 5.65 9.85
N ALA A 5 -3.88 4.79 9.94
CA ALA A 5 -2.62 5.02 9.27
C ALA A 5 -2.77 4.83 7.75
N HIS A 6 -1.94 5.54 6.99
CA HIS A 6 -1.78 5.36 5.56
C HIS A 6 -0.64 4.35 5.32
N ILE A 7 -0.88 3.33 4.49
CA ILE A 7 0.04 2.20 4.26
C ILE A 7 0.38 2.13 2.78
N LEU A 8 1.68 2.10 2.44
CA LEU A 8 2.18 1.79 1.11
C LEU A 8 2.73 0.37 1.10
N VAL A 9 2.10 -0.53 0.34
CA VAL A 9 2.58 -1.90 0.08
C VAL A 9 3.53 -1.86 -1.12
N VAL A 10 4.73 -2.41 -0.97
CA VAL A 10 5.74 -2.48 -2.02
C VAL A 10 6.20 -3.92 -2.17
N ASP A 11 5.86 -4.55 -3.29
CA ASP A 11 6.22 -5.92 -3.63
C ASP A 11 6.22 -6.06 -5.16
N ASP A 12 7.22 -6.71 -5.75
CA ASP A 12 7.33 -6.85 -7.21
C ASP A 12 6.27 -7.78 -7.82
N GLU A 13 5.64 -8.63 -6.99
CA GLU A 13 4.53 -9.46 -7.41
C GLU A 13 3.18 -8.73 -7.23
N LYS A 14 2.56 -8.34 -8.35
CA LYS A 14 1.27 -7.62 -8.35
C LYS A 14 0.15 -8.34 -7.60
N ALA A 15 0.12 -9.68 -7.65
CA ALA A 15 -0.87 -10.47 -6.94
C ALA A 15 -0.74 -10.31 -5.42
N MET A 16 0.49 -10.27 -4.90
CA MET A 16 0.78 -10.04 -3.49
C MET A 16 0.35 -8.64 -3.05
N CYS A 17 0.69 -7.61 -3.84
CA CYS A 17 0.23 -6.24 -3.60
C CYS A 17 -1.29 -6.14 -3.48
N LEU A 18 -2.04 -6.76 -4.41
CA LEU A 18 -3.50 -6.73 -4.40
C LEU A 18 -4.08 -7.46 -3.19
N GLY A 19 -3.60 -8.67 -2.87
CA GLY A 19 -4.08 -9.43 -1.73
C GLY A 19 -3.87 -8.72 -0.39
N LEU A 20 -2.69 -8.12 -0.19
CA LEU A 20 -2.42 -7.32 1.01
C LEU A 20 -3.27 -6.05 1.07
N SER A 21 -3.48 -5.38 -0.07
CA SER A 21 -4.33 -4.20 -0.16
C SER A 21 -5.78 -4.50 0.23
N GLU A 22 -6.34 -5.61 -0.23
CA GLU A 22 -7.69 -6.03 0.13
C GLU A 22 -7.82 -6.30 1.64
N ILE A 23 -6.88 -7.04 2.23
CA ILE A 23 -6.87 -7.34 3.67
C ILE A 23 -6.80 -6.05 4.50
N LEU A 24 -5.82 -5.19 4.23
CA LEU A 24 -5.60 -3.96 5.00
C LEU A 24 -6.73 -2.95 4.81
N THR A 25 -7.29 -2.85 3.60
CA THR A 25 -8.48 -2.03 3.34
C THR A 25 -9.71 -2.57 4.07
N SER A 26 -9.84 -3.90 4.24
CA SER A 26 -10.94 -4.48 5.05
C SER A 26 -10.82 -4.17 6.54
N GLU A 27 -9.60 -4.06 7.07
CA GLU A 27 -9.31 -3.53 8.41
C GLU A 27 -9.49 -1.99 8.47
N GLY A 28 -9.68 -1.40 7.29
CA GLY A 28 -10.05 -0.02 7.01
C GLY A 28 -8.90 0.96 7.04
N TYR A 29 -7.66 0.50 6.85
CA TYR A 29 -6.54 1.38 6.53
C TYR A 29 -6.73 2.02 5.16
N GLU A 30 -6.10 3.16 4.94
CA GLU A 30 -5.92 3.73 3.61
C GLU A 30 -4.66 3.10 3.01
N VAL A 31 -4.80 2.45 1.85
CA VAL A 31 -3.74 1.62 1.28
C VAL A 31 -3.42 2.03 -0.15
N GLU A 32 -2.13 2.20 -0.40
CA GLU A 32 -1.56 2.31 -1.73
C GLU A 32 -0.67 1.11 -2.03
N ILE A 33 -0.53 0.78 -3.32
CA ILE A 33 0.36 -0.28 -3.79
C ILE A 33 1.41 0.26 -4.77
N SER A 34 2.56 -0.40 -4.83
CA SER A 34 3.62 -0.17 -5.82
C SER A 34 4.28 -1.50 -6.18
N CYS A 35 4.44 -1.77 -7.49
CA CYS A 35 5.09 -3.01 -7.96
C CYS A 35 6.59 -2.84 -8.26
N SER A 36 7.15 -1.67 -7.92
CA SER A 36 8.57 -1.39 -8.11
C SER A 36 9.09 -0.38 -7.10
N SER A 37 10.40 -0.36 -6.89
CA SER A 37 11.07 0.63 -6.04
C SER A 37 10.90 2.05 -6.59
N ASP A 38 10.97 2.24 -7.91
CA ASP A 38 10.86 3.57 -8.53
C ASP A 38 9.47 4.20 -8.33
N GLU A 39 8.41 3.41 -8.50
CA GLU A 39 7.04 3.85 -8.22
C GLU A 39 6.84 4.13 -6.73
N ALA A 40 7.41 3.30 -5.85
CA ALA A 40 7.28 3.47 -4.41
C ALA A 40 7.97 4.75 -3.92
N LEU A 41 9.18 5.03 -4.43
CA LEU A 41 9.93 6.22 -4.09
C LEU A 41 9.22 7.50 -4.55
N LYS A 42 8.48 7.48 -5.66
CA LYS A 42 7.66 8.62 -6.08
C LYS A 42 6.56 8.90 -5.05
N LYS A 43 5.83 7.86 -4.63
CA LYS A 43 4.74 7.96 -3.65
C LYS A 43 5.19 8.40 -2.26
N ILE A 44 6.41 8.03 -1.85
CA ILE A 44 6.98 8.47 -0.56
C ILE A 44 7.32 9.97 -0.55
N ASN A 45 7.64 10.53 -1.72
CA ASN A 45 8.08 11.92 -1.85
C ASN A 45 6.95 12.90 -2.25
N ASP A 46 5.74 12.41 -2.48
CA ASP A 46 4.51 13.21 -2.68
C ASP A 46 3.94 13.71 -1.35
#